data_AF-A0A932EYY4-F1
#
_entry.id   AF-A0A932EYY4-F1
#
_cell.length_a   1.000
_cell.length_b   1.000
_cell.length_c   1.000
_cell.angle_alpha   90.00
_cell.angle_beta   90.00
_cell.angle_gamma   90.00
#
_symmetry.space_group_name_H-M   'P 1'
#
loop_
_entity.id
_entity.type
_entity.pdbx_description
1 polymer ?
#
loop_
_entity_poly.entity_id
_entity_poly.type
_entity_poly.pdbx_seq_one_letter_code
_entity_poly.pdbx_strand_id
1 'polypeptide(L)'
;MSDPTIDLSGGSGAAAAGGSVRTGAPPARASADVDDDRSLGELVSSLLDDTRTLVQQEIQLAKVEIKDEVRKASKGGGLVGAGAFAGSMAILLISFAAAWGLAAVMPDGLAFLIVGLIWGIAAAVLAMQGKKKLQAVHGPEQTKATLQEDVQWAKNQRS
;
A
#
# COMPACT_ATOMS: atom_id res chain seq x y z
N MET A 1 36.27 -20.77 29.92
CA MET A 1 37.70 -20.39 29.99
C MET A 1 37.93 -19.43 28.82
N SER A 2 37.99 -18.13 29.16
CA SER A 2 38.46 -16.96 28.37
C SER A 2 37.70 -16.59 27.08
N ASP A 3 37.26 -15.36 26.78
CA ASP A 3 37.06 -14.09 27.49
C ASP A 3 36.32 -13.14 26.50
N PRO A 4 35.47 -12.18 26.91
CA PRO A 4 34.90 -11.16 26.04
C PRO A 4 35.72 -9.86 26.10
N THR A 5 36.22 -9.38 24.96
CA THR A 5 36.89 -8.06 24.88
C THR A 5 35.86 -6.94 24.75
N ILE A 6 35.65 -6.26 25.88
CA ILE A 6 35.04 -4.93 26.01
C ILE A 6 36.06 -3.89 25.53
N ASP A 7 35.69 -3.03 24.57
CA ASP A 7 36.42 -1.79 24.29
C ASP A 7 35.70 -0.62 24.96
N LEU A 8 36.34 -0.10 26.00
CA LEU A 8 36.04 1.16 26.65
C LEU A 8 37.33 1.99 26.61
N SER A 9 37.48 2.81 25.57
CA SER A 9 38.45 3.91 25.54
C SER A 9 37.70 5.16 25.10
N GLY A 10 37.38 6.04 26.03
CA GLY A 10 38.14 7.28 26.25
C GLY A 10 37.34 8.44 25.62
N GLY A 11 36.92 9.47 26.32
CA GLY A 11 37.52 10.13 27.46
C GLY A 11 37.78 11.58 27.09
N SER A 12 37.06 12.49 27.76
CA SER A 12 37.50 13.82 28.15
C SER A 12 37.69 14.92 27.08
N GLY A 13 36.90 15.99 27.25
CA GLY A 13 37.08 17.28 26.58
C GLY A 13 36.22 18.38 27.21
N ALA A 14 36.42 18.63 28.50
CA ALA A 14 35.90 19.82 29.19
C ALA A 14 36.93 20.97 29.13
N ALA A 15 36.50 22.20 28.81
CA ALA A 15 37.04 23.51 29.23
C ALA A 15 36.57 24.58 28.23
N ALA A 16 35.69 25.51 28.59
CA ALA A 16 35.88 26.67 29.46
C ALA A 16 36.63 27.85 28.80
N ALA A 17 35.85 28.92 28.61
CA ALA A 17 36.17 30.32 28.90
C ALA A 17 37.44 30.97 28.30
N GLY A 18 37.20 31.96 27.44
CA GLY A 18 38.12 33.05 27.14
C GLY A 18 37.34 34.29 26.68
N GLY A 19 37.15 35.26 27.57
CA GLY A 19 36.54 36.55 27.28
C GLY A 19 37.57 37.69 27.29
N SER A 20 37.36 38.68 26.44
CA SER A 20 37.85 40.07 26.57
C SER A 20 37.02 40.97 25.64
N VAL A 21 35.96 41.58 26.17
CA VAL A 21 35.88 43.00 26.58
C VAL A 21 36.36 43.96 25.49
N ARG A 22 35.39 44.53 24.76
CA ARG A 22 35.51 45.86 24.15
C ARG A 22 34.36 46.73 24.65
N THR A 23 34.73 47.72 25.46
CA THR A 23 33.90 48.76 26.04
C THR A 23 33.59 49.83 24.98
N GLY A 24 32.33 50.22 24.86
CA GLY A 24 31.94 51.41 24.10
C GLY A 24 30.43 51.64 24.06
N ALA A 25 29.94 52.58 24.86
CA ALA A 25 28.65 53.24 24.73
C ALA A 25 28.74 54.65 25.37
N PRO A 26 27.89 55.64 25.02
CA PRO A 26 27.02 55.80 23.84
C PRO A 26 27.21 57.19 23.15
N PRO A 27 26.48 57.49 22.06
CA PRO A 27 25.46 58.53 22.25
C PRO A 27 24.09 58.09 21.76
N ALA A 28 23.09 58.38 22.59
CA ALA A 28 21.69 58.30 22.24
C ALA A 28 21.39 59.21 21.04
N ARG A 29 20.98 58.61 19.93
CA ARG A 29 19.87 59.10 19.09
C ARG A 29 19.08 57.88 18.64
N ALA A 30 17.99 57.65 19.36
CA ALA A 30 16.87 56.87 18.86
C ALA A 30 16.29 57.63 17.67
N SER A 31 16.72 57.26 16.48
CA SER A 31 15.92 57.35 15.27
C SER A 31 15.65 55.92 14.86
N ALA A 32 14.66 55.33 15.53
CA ALA A 32 13.90 54.22 15.02
C ALA A 32 13.18 54.73 13.77
N ASP A 33 13.88 54.65 12.63
CA ASP A 33 13.33 54.98 11.32
C ASP A 33 12.90 53.65 10.69
N VAL A 34 11.65 53.29 10.98
CA VAL A 34 10.73 52.48 10.16
C VAL A 34 11.33 51.22 9.51
N ASP A 35 11.55 50.19 10.31
CA ASP A 35 11.40 48.77 9.91
C ASP A 35 10.10 48.19 10.51
N ASP A 36 9.07 49.02 10.66
CA ASP A 36 7.79 48.66 11.28
C ASP A 36 6.67 48.38 10.27
N ASP A 37 7.01 48.35 8.98
CA ASP A 37 6.09 48.03 7.88
C ASP A 37 6.54 46.76 7.13
N ARG A 38 6.93 45.70 7.86
CA ARG A 38 6.56 44.36 7.35
C ARG A 38 5.04 44.32 7.40
N SER A 39 4.43 44.76 6.30
CA SER A 39 2.99 44.97 6.24
C SER A 39 2.28 43.68 6.66
N LEU A 40 1.12 43.81 7.28
CA LEU A 40 0.25 42.66 7.58
C LEU A 40 0.02 41.76 6.34
N GLY A 41 0.13 42.32 5.12
CA GLY A 41 0.08 41.57 3.87
C GLY A 41 1.26 40.62 3.66
N GLU A 42 2.46 40.93 4.16
CA GLU A 42 3.67 40.11 4.02
C GLU A 42 3.73 38.98 5.05
N LEU A 43 3.17 39.20 6.25
CA LEU A 43 2.93 38.15 7.25
C LEU A 43 1.84 37.17 6.80
N VAL A 44 0.76 37.67 6.20
CA VAL A 44 -0.28 36.81 5.61
C VAL A 44 0.27 36.05 4.41
N SER A 45 1.08 36.69 3.56
CA SER A 45 1.72 36.05 2.41
C SER A 45 2.67 34.92 2.83
N SER A 46 3.48 35.13 3.87
CA SER A 46 4.41 34.11 4.38
C SER A 46 3.66 32.93 5.01
N LEU A 47 2.59 33.17 5.79
CA LEU A 47 1.73 32.10 6.31
C LEU A 47 1.02 31.31 5.20
N LEU A 48 0.61 31.98 4.12
CA LEU A 48 -0.01 31.33 2.96
C LEU A 48 0.99 30.44 2.21
N ASP A 49 2.23 30.91 2.06
CA ASP A 49 3.31 30.15 1.43
C ASP A 49 3.75 28.95 2.28
N ASP A 50 3.79 29.09 3.61
CA ASP A 50 4.06 27.98 4.53
C ASP A 50 2.96 26.92 4.48
N THR A 51 1.69 27.35 4.49
CA THR A 51 0.54 26.45 4.36
C THR A 51 0.54 25.74 3.02
N ARG A 52 0.85 26.46 1.93
CA ARG A 52 0.99 25.89 0.58
C ARG A 52 2.12 24.88 0.51
N THR A 53 3.21 25.11 1.24
CA THR A 53 4.35 24.20 1.34
C THR A 53 3.97 22.92 2.09
N LEU A 54 3.25 23.01 3.20
CA LEU A 54 2.75 21.84 3.94
C LEU A 54 1.81 20.98 3.08
N VAL A 55 0.83 21.60 2.42
CA VAL A 55 -0.10 20.87 1.52
C VAL A 55 0.66 20.16 0.39
N GLN A 56 1.68 20.80 -0.19
CA GLN A 56 2.53 20.15 -1.19
C GLN A 56 3.33 18.98 -0.62
N GLN A 57 3.84 19.09 0.61
CA GLN A 57 4.57 18.02 1.28
C GLN A 57 3.66 16.82 1.57
N GLU A 58 2.43 17.06 2.01
CA GLU A 58 1.45 16.03 2.31
C GLU A 58 1.03 15.27 1.04
N ILE A 59 0.86 15.98 -0.07
CA ILE A 59 0.64 15.36 -1.40
C ILE A 59 1.86 14.55 -1.84
N GLN A 60 3.08 15.07 -1.64
CA GLN A 60 4.29 14.33 -2.00
C GLN A 60 4.45 13.06 -1.16
N LEU A 61 4.15 13.12 0.13
CA LEU A 61 4.19 11.97 1.04
C LEU A 61 3.13 10.95 0.66
N ALA A 62 1.87 11.37 0.45
CA ALA A 62 0.79 10.50 -0.01
C ALA A 62 1.14 9.83 -1.34
N LYS A 63 1.78 10.56 -2.27
CA LYS A 63 2.24 9.99 -3.54
C LYS A 63 3.32 8.93 -3.35
N VAL A 64 4.24 9.12 -2.40
CA VAL A 64 5.26 8.12 -2.06
C VAL A 64 4.61 6.89 -1.43
N GLU A 65 3.72 7.07 -0.47
CA GLU A 65 3.03 5.98 0.22
C GLU A 65 2.17 5.16 -0.74
N ILE A 66 1.35 5.81 -1.57
CA ILE A 66 0.56 5.15 -2.62
C ILE A 66 1.49 4.39 -3.58
N LYS A 67 2.60 4.98 -4.01
CA LYS A 67 3.54 4.30 -4.92
C LYS A 67 4.17 3.07 -4.27
N ASP A 68 4.49 3.13 -2.98
CA ASP A 68 5.03 2.01 -2.23
C ASP A 68 3.98 0.92 -1.99
N GLU A 69 2.74 1.28 -1.68
CA GLU A 69 1.61 0.34 -1.61
C GLU A 69 1.35 -0.33 -2.94
N VAL A 70 1.27 0.43 -4.04
CA VAL A 70 1.12 -0.09 -5.40
C VAL A 70 2.30 -0.99 -5.76
N ARG A 71 3.53 -0.65 -5.37
CA ARG A 71 4.71 -1.48 -5.62
C ARG A 71 4.69 -2.78 -4.80
N LYS A 72 4.26 -2.75 -3.55
CA LYS A 72 4.07 -3.93 -2.70
C LYS A 72 2.96 -4.82 -3.26
N ALA A 73 1.81 -4.22 -3.61
CA ALA A 73 0.67 -4.90 -4.19
C ALA A 73 0.98 -5.50 -5.57
N SER A 74 1.73 -4.80 -6.43
CA SER A 74 2.13 -5.30 -7.75
C SER A 74 3.19 -6.39 -7.69
N LYS A 75 4.17 -6.31 -6.78
CA LYS A 75 5.12 -7.41 -6.53
C LYS A 75 4.40 -8.64 -5.97
N GLY A 76 3.52 -8.45 -4.98
CA GLY A 76 2.72 -9.53 -4.40
C GLY A 76 1.77 -10.15 -5.42
N GLY A 77 1.02 -9.32 -6.14
CA GLY A 77 0.09 -9.73 -7.19
C GLY A 77 0.79 -10.40 -8.37
N GLY A 78 1.96 -9.90 -8.78
CA GLY A 78 2.77 -10.50 -9.85
C GLY A 78 3.28 -11.89 -9.49
N LEU A 79 3.80 -12.09 -8.28
CA LEU A 79 4.23 -13.41 -7.81
C LEU A 79 3.06 -14.39 -7.64
N VAL A 80 1.94 -13.94 -7.08
CA VAL A 80 0.73 -14.77 -6.94
C VAL A 80 0.18 -15.15 -8.32
N GLY A 81 0.13 -14.21 -9.27
CA GLY A 81 -0.33 -14.47 -10.64
C GLY A 81 0.61 -15.43 -11.38
N ALA A 82 1.92 -15.21 -11.31
CA ALA A 82 2.91 -16.10 -11.91
C ALA A 82 2.86 -17.50 -11.28
N GLY A 83 2.72 -17.59 -9.95
CA GLY A 83 2.57 -18.85 -9.23
C GLY A 83 1.29 -19.59 -9.63
N ALA A 84 0.17 -18.88 -9.76
CA ALA A 84 -1.10 -19.46 -10.22
C ALA A 84 -0.97 -19.99 -11.66
N PHE A 85 -0.33 -19.24 -12.56
CA PHE A 85 -0.08 -19.68 -13.93
C PHE A 85 0.85 -20.90 -13.99
N ALA A 86 1.99 -20.85 -13.32
CA ALA A 86 2.94 -21.95 -13.27
C ALA A 86 2.33 -23.21 -12.65
N GLY A 87 1.56 -23.06 -11.55
CA GLY A 87 0.80 -24.14 -10.94
C GLY A 87 -0.24 -24.73 -11.89
N SER A 88 -0.95 -23.89 -12.65
CA SER A 88 -1.92 -24.35 -13.65
C SER A 88 -1.25 -25.16 -14.76
N MET A 89 -0.08 -24.73 -15.24
CA MET A 89 0.70 -25.50 -16.22
C MET A 89 1.23 -26.82 -15.66
N ALA A 90 1.73 -26.84 -14.42
CA ALA A 90 2.18 -28.06 -13.77
C ALA A 90 1.04 -29.07 -13.63
N ILE A 91 -0.13 -28.62 -13.20
CA ILE A 91 -1.35 -29.43 -13.11
C ILE A 91 -1.74 -30.02 -14.48
N LEU A 92 -1.69 -29.22 -15.54
CA LEU A 92 -1.98 -29.67 -16.90
C LEU A 92 -0.99 -30.76 -17.34
N LEU A 93 0.31 -30.54 -17.16
CA LEU A 93 1.34 -31.52 -17.53
C LEU A 93 1.21 -32.83 -16.72
N ILE A 94 0.93 -32.74 -15.42
CA ILE A 94 0.66 -33.92 -14.58
C ILE A 94 -0.56 -34.68 -15.09
N SER A 95 -1.60 -33.97 -15.52
CA SER A 95 -2.82 -34.60 -16.06
C SER A 95 -2.54 -35.36 -17.36
N PHE A 96 -1.74 -34.77 -18.25
CA PHE A 96 -1.28 -35.45 -19.46
C PHE A 96 -0.41 -36.67 -19.12
N ALA A 97 0.55 -36.53 -18.20
CA ALA A 97 1.40 -37.62 -17.76
C ALA A 97 0.58 -38.76 -17.15
N ALA A 98 -0.45 -38.44 -16.35
CA ALA A 98 -1.35 -39.43 -15.78
C ALA A 98 -2.17 -40.14 -16.85
N ALA A 99 -2.73 -39.41 -17.82
CA ALA A 99 -3.51 -39.99 -18.91
C ALA A 99 -2.64 -40.93 -19.76
N TRP A 100 -1.44 -40.51 -20.15
CA TRP A 100 -0.50 -41.34 -20.90
C TRP A 100 0.03 -42.54 -20.09
N GLY A 101 0.33 -42.34 -18.80
CA GLY A 101 0.74 -43.42 -17.91
C GLY A 101 -0.36 -44.48 -17.75
N LEU A 102 -1.63 -44.06 -17.72
CA LEU A 102 -2.77 -44.96 -17.65
C LEU A 102 -3.04 -45.63 -19.02
N ALA A 103 -2.84 -44.90 -20.12
CA ALA A 103 -2.93 -45.44 -21.48
C ALA A 103 -1.92 -46.56 -21.76
N ALA A 104 -0.83 -46.66 -20.98
CA ALA A 104 0.12 -47.77 -21.08
C ALA A 104 -0.47 -49.14 -20.67
N VAL A 105 -1.58 -49.14 -19.93
CA VAL A 105 -2.22 -50.37 -19.40
C VAL A 105 -3.69 -50.54 -19.79
N MET A 106 -4.29 -49.56 -20.48
CA MET A 106 -5.68 -49.59 -20.96
C MET A 106 -5.86 -48.73 -22.22
N PRO A 107 -6.97 -48.86 -22.97
CA PRO A 107 -7.20 -48.02 -24.15
C PRO A 107 -7.16 -46.52 -23.84
N ASP A 108 -6.51 -45.75 -24.72
CA ASP A 108 -6.31 -44.31 -24.58
C ASP A 108 -7.61 -43.58 -24.24
N GLY A 109 -8.70 -43.89 -24.95
CA GLY A 109 -10.00 -43.29 -24.70
C GLY A 109 -10.48 -43.43 -23.25
N LEU A 110 -10.30 -44.61 -22.64
CA LEU A 110 -10.69 -44.85 -21.24
C LEU A 110 -9.75 -44.12 -20.27
N ALA A 111 -8.46 -44.10 -20.57
CA ALA A 111 -7.47 -43.41 -19.74
C ALA A 111 -7.76 -41.91 -19.63
N PHE A 112 -7.97 -41.24 -20.77
CA PHE A 112 -8.33 -39.82 -20.80
C PHE A 112 -9.73 -39.56 -20.19
N LEU A 113 -10.69 -40.47 -20.35
CA LEU A 113 -12.01 -40.38 -19.71
C LEU A 113 -11.87 -40.40 -18.19
N ILE A 114 -11.10 -41.32 -17.62
CA ILE A 114 -10.90 -41.43 -16.17
C ILE A 114 -10.26 -40.15 -15.61
N VAL A 115 -9.19 -39.65 -16.23
CA VAL A 115 -8.54 -38.39 -15.80
C VAL A 115 -9.50 -37.21 -15.95
N GLY A 116 -10.26 -37.15 -17.05
CA GLY A 116 -11.29 -36.14 -17.28
C GLY A 116 -12.40 -36.19 -16.24
N LEU A 117 -12.83 -37.37 -15.81
CA LEU A 117 -13.84 -37.56 -14.78
C LEU A 117 -13.35 -37.05 -13.41
N ILE A 118 -12.09 -37.33 -13.05
CA ILE A 118 -11.47 -36.81 -11.83
C ILE A 118 -11.50 -35.27 -11.84
N TRP A 119 -11.10 -34.64 -12.95
CA TRP A 119 -11.18 -33.19 -13.10
C TRP A 119 -12.61 -32.65 -13.09
N GLY A 120 -13.56 -33.37 -13.70
CA GLY A 120 -14.98 -33.02 -13.68
C GLY A 120 -15.55 -33.00 -12.26
N ILE A 121 -15.22 -34.00 -11.45
CA ILE A 121 -15.61 -34.05 -10.03
C ILE A 121 -14.96 -32.90 -9.26
N ALA A 122 -13.65 -32.68 -9.42
CA ALA A 122 -12.95 -31.58 -8.77
C ALA A 122 -13.57 -30.21 -9.14
N ALA A 123 -13.87 -29.99 -10.42
CA ALA A 123 -14.52 -28.78 -10.92
C ALA A 123 -15.93 -28.60 -10.32
N ALA A 124 -16.74 -29.65 -10.26
CA ALA A 124 -18.05 -29.60 -9.64
C ALA A 124 -17.97 -29.20 -8.16
N VAL A 125 -17.05 -29.82 -7.41
CA VAL A 125 -16.82 -29.50 -5.98
C VAL A 125 -16.37 -28.06 -5.80
N LEU A 126 -15.40 -27.59 -6.59
CA LEU A 126 -14.93 -26.21 -6.54
C LEU A 126 -16.03 -25.21 -6.91
N ALA A 127 -16.83 -25.49 -7.94
CA ALA A 127 -17.94 -24.65 -8.34
C ALA A 127 -19.01 -24.55 -7.24
N MET A 128 -19.34 -25.67 -6.59
CA MET A 128 -20.27 -25.69 -5.45
C MET A 128 -19.73 -24.88 -4.27
N GLN A 129 -18.46 -25.03 -3.93
CA GLN A 129 -17.84 -24.26 -2.84
C GLN A 129 -17.74 -22.77 -3.18
N GLY A 130 -17.37 -22.43 -4.41
CA GLY A 130 -17.32 -21.05 -4.90
C GLY A 130 -18.70 -20.41 -4.83
N LYS A 131 -19.74 -21.10 -5.31
CA LYS A 131 -21.12 -20.64 -5.21
C LYS A 131 -21.54 -20.42 -3.75
N LYS A 132 -21.24 -21.34 -2.84
CA LYS A 132 -21.53 -21.18 -1.40
C LYS A 132 -20.82 -19.97 -0.80
N LYS A 133 -19.54 -19.77 -1.11
CA LYS A 133 -18.77 -18.62 -0.62
C LYS A 133 -19.32 -17.31 -1.16
N LEU A 134 -19.66 -17.25 -2.46
CA LEU A 134 -20.26 -16.06 -3.07
C LEU A 134 -21.65 -15.75 -2.50
N GLN A 135 -22.43 -16.78 -2.14
CA GLN A 135 -23.72 -16.61 -1.46
C GLN A 135 -23.57 -16.17 0.00
N ALA A 136 -22.50 -16.59 0.67
CA ALA A 136 -22.20 -16.18 2.05
C ALA A 136 -21.66 -14.75 2.15
N VAL A 137 -21.12 -14.20 1.04
CA VAL A 137 -20.83 -12.77 0.93
C VAL A 137 -22.15 -12.04 0.73
N HIS A 138 -22.77 -11.62 1.83
CA HIS A 138 -23.80 -10.59 1.79
C HIS A 138 -23.16 -9.32 1.23
N GLY A 139 -23.32 -9.08 -0.07
CA GLY A 139 -23.01 -7.76 -0.64
C GLY A 139 -23.77 -6.69 0.15
N PRO A 140 -23.24 -5.47 0.30
CA PRO A 140 -23.77 -4.51 1.26
C PRO A 140 -25.28 -4.31 1.06
N GLU A 141 -26.07 -4.96 1.90
CA GLU A 141 -27.53 -4.98 1.77
C GLU A 141 -28.09 -3.56 1.90
N GLN A 142 -27.39 -2.73 2.68
CA GLN A 142 -27.65 -1.31 2.80
C GLN A 142 -27.49 -0.57 1.47
N THR A 143 -26.46 -0.87 0.67
CA THR A 143 -26.30 -0.24 -0.66
C THR A 143 -27.39 -0.71 -1.63
N LYS A 144 -27.86 -1.97 -1.54
CA LYS A 144 -28.99 -2.42 -2.38
C LYS A 144 -30.31 -1.80 -1.95
N ALA A 145 -30.54 -1.60 -0.64
CA ALA A 145 -31.72 -0.93 -0.11
C ALA A 145 -31.75 0.56 -0.47
N THR A 146 -30.64 1.27 -0.25
CA THR A 146 -30.51 2.70 -0.60
C THR A 146 -30.64 2.92 -2.12
N LEU A 147 -30.02 2.07 -2.95
CA LEU A 147 -30.19 2.18 -4.41
C LEU A 147 -31.62 1.88 -4.88
N GLN A 148 -32.36 1.01 -4.17
CA GLN A 148 -33.77 0.77 -4.49
C GLN A 148 -34.66 1.94 -4.05
N GLU A 149 -34.40 2.55 -2.89
CA GLU A 149 -35.08 3.79 -2.47
C GLU A 149 -34.80 4.95 -3.41
N ASP A 150 -33.54 5.15 -3.83
CA ASP A 150 -33.14 6.22 -4.74
C ASP A 150 -33.82 6.09 -6.11
N VAL A 151 -33.93 4.86 -6.64
CA VAL A 151 -34.63 4.58 -7.90
C VAL A 151 -36.14 4.79 -7.77
N GLN A 152 -36.74 4.47 -6.61
CA GLN A 152 -38.16 4.72 -6.36
C GLN A 152 -38.45 6.21 -6.23
N TRP A 153 -37.60 6.97 -5.52
CA TRP A 153 -37.70 8.42 -5.40
C TRP A 153 -37.60 9.11 -6.77
N ALA A 154 -36.65 8.69 -7.62
CA ALA A 154 -36.48 9.24 -8.97
C ALA A 154 -37.65 8.92 -9.91
N LYS A 155 -38.36 7.81 -9.73
CA LYS A 155 -39.55 7.45 -10.53
C LYS A 155 -40.76 8.30 -10.14
N ASN A 156 -41.00 8.53 -8.85
CA ASN A 156 -42.09 9.39 -8.37
C ASN A 156 -41.91 10.86 -8.74
N GLN A 157 -40.67 11.34 -8.92
CA GLN A 157 -40.41 12.73 -9.33
C GLN A 157 -40.74 12.99 -10.83
N ARG A 158 -40.88 11.94 -11.64
CA ARG A 158 -41.08 12.02 -13.11
C ARG A 158 -42.53 11.79 -13.56
N SER A 159 -43.44 11.50 -12.64
CA SER A 159 -44.88 11.32 -12.85
C SER A 159 -45.66 12.45 -12.20
#